data_AF-A0A183D1Q7-F1
#
_entry.id   AF-A0A183D1Q7-F1
#
_cell.length_a   1.000
_cell.length_b   1.000
_cell.length_c   1.000
_cell.angle_alpha   90.00
_cell.angle_beta   90.00
_cell.angle_gamma   90.00
#
_symmetry.space_group_name_H-M   'P 1'
#
loop_
_entity.id
_entity.type
_entity.pdbx_description
1 polymer ?
#
loop_
_entity_poly.entity_id
_entity_poly.type
_entity_poly.pdbx_seq_one_letter_code
_entity_poly.pdbx_strand_id
1 'polypeptide(L)'
;MGDDETTQAAIEKEDDEEYGDESSPIISVENSQTQSAIDITAQYVYERLNPKVVSNLVLISLVTLPDEMPAAFQSSYTPIAAAGTESQIRHLSRMIATQLTNQELGPGVDKIRLEKRQQFIARQAARIEGAIIPPTPMYQFAATREPSPPPRPEFIPPSAIRTKAKTKVQFGLLSVTKELKNKQAEGLILHVFRRILANEKRAVQGGAGIAQQKLLVRFVTRFEHGEDTRYEDELLRFIVQEQKSRTDLALFWIAELYAQFLGLFHKILLEAPLLTPQSLEWLRTACLDRVSDKFP
;
A
#
# COMPACT_ATOMS: atom_id res chain seq x y z
N MET A 1 30.64 -89.90 -22.71
CA MET A 1 30.03 -88.78 -23.44
C MET A 1 29.20 -88.02 -22.42
N GLY A 2 29.56 -86.84 -21.95
CA GLY A 2 30.65 -85.92 -22.31
C GLY A 2 30.09 -84.51 -22.08
N ASP A 3 30.80 -83.48 -21.68
CA ASP A 3 32.17 -83.24 -21.26
C ASP A 3 32.09 -81.95 -20.40
N ASP A 4 33.19 -81.22 -20.20
CA ASP A 4 33.30 -80.08 -19.29
C ASP A 4 32.79 -78.74 -19.90
N GLU A 5 32.97 -77.65 -19.13
CA GLU A 5 33.27 -76.28 -19.59
C GLU A 5 32.15 -75.22 -19.63
N THR A 6 32.15 -74.38 -18.58
CA THR A 6 32.16 -72.90 -18.58
C THR A 6 31.64 -72.12 -19.81
N THR A 7 30.69 -71.18 -19.61
CA THR A 7 30.84 -69.70 -19.82
C THR A 7 29.51 -68.94 -19.58
N GLN A 8 29.62 -67.66 -19.22
CA GLN A 8 28.56 -66.72 -18.79
C GLN A 8 27.53 -66.35 -19.88
N ALA A 9 26.27 -66.07 -19.49
CA ALA A 9 25.47 -64.86 -19.81
C ALA A 9 23.95 -65.04 -19.58
N ALA A 10 23.23 -63.91 -19.44
CA ALA A 10 21.76 -63.75 -19.42
C ALA A 10 20.98 -64.37 -18.23
N ILE A 11 19.86 -63.88 -17.71
CA ILE A 11 19.09 -62.61 -17.61
C ILE A 11 17.67 -63.08 -17.25
N GLU A 12 17.11 -62.62 -16.13
CA GLU A 12 15.68 -62.58 -15.71
C GLU A 12 15.74 -62.16 -14.20
N LYS A 13 15.37 -60.95 -13.72
CA LYS A 13 14.21 -60.07 -13.95
C LYS A 13 12.86 -60.75 -13.64
N GLU A 14 11.83 -60.10 -13.09
CA GLU A 14 11.64 -58.79 -12.43
C GLU A 14 11.09 -59.11 -11.01
N ASP A 15 11.06 -58.25 -9.97
CA ASP A 15 11.25 -56.81 -9.86
C ASP A 15 11.63 -56.39 -8.41
N ASP A 16 11.99 -55.12 -8.19
CA ASP A 16 12.09 -54.43 -6.87
C ASP A 16 11.67 -52.95 -7.08
N GLU A 17 10.44 -52.58 -6.69
CA GLU A 17 9.92 -51.21 -6.90
C GLU A 17 10.53 -50.21 -5.90
N GLU A 18 11.54 -49.46 -6.35
CA GLU A 18 12.15 -48.34 -5.61
C GLU A 18 11.15 -47.15 -5.50
N TYR A 19 10.39 -47.11 -4.40
CA TYR A 19 9.53 -45.98 -4.08
C TYR A 19 10.36 -44.74 -3.72
N GLY A 20 10.25 -43.70 -4.55
CA GLY A 20 11.04 -42.47 -4.46
C GLY A 20 10.80 -41.62 -3.22
N ASP A 21 11.86 -40.93 -2.79
CA ASP A 21 11.91 -40.02 -1.65
C ASP A 21 11.02 -38.76 -1.85
N GLU A 22 9.86 -38.70 -1.17
CA GLU A 22 8.93 -37.57 -1.21
C GLU A 22 9.45 -36.34 -0.44
N SER A 23 10.34 -35.59 -1.08
CA SER A 23 10.85 -34.31 -0.58
C SER A 23 9.82 -33.16 -0.61
N SER A 24 8.91 -33.17 0.38
CA SER A 24 8.23 -32.00 1.01
C SER A 24 7.55 -30.92 0.11
N PRO A 25 6.21 -30.86 0.05
CA PRO A 25 5.45 -29.94 -0.81
C PRO A 25 5.40 -28.46 -0.37
N ILE A 26 6.21 -28.04 0.61
CA ILE A 26 6.19 -26.65 1.13
C ILE A 26 7.13 -25.73 0.32
N ILE A 27 8.31 -26.24 -0.06
CA ILE A 27 9.36 -25.45 -0.75
C ILE A 27 8.93 -25.10 -2.19
N SER A 28 8.21 -26.00 -2.86
CA SER A 28 7.69 -25.80 -4.22
C SER A 28 6.67 -24.65 -4.28
N VAL A 29 5.83 -24.47 -3.25
CA VAL A 29 4.82 -23.41 -3.20
C VAL A 29 5.43 -22.03 -2.99
N GLU A 30 6.44 -21.90 -2.11
CA GLU A 30 7.10 -20.60 -1.90
C GLU A 30 7.90 -20.15 -3.14
N ASN A 31 8.61 -21.08 -3.81
CA ASN A 31 9.29 -20.80 -5.07
C ASN A 31 8.33 -20.44 -6.21
N SER A 32 7.13 -21.03 -6.24
CA SER A 32 6.09 -20.68 -7.22
C SER A 32 5.52 -19.28 -6.98
N GLN A 33 5.31 -18.90 -5.71
CA GLN A 33 4.86 -17.57 -5.34
C GLN A 33 5.89 -16.50 -5.71
N THR A 34 7.18 -16.69 -5.40
CA THR A 34 8.23 -15.69 -5.71
C THR A 34 8.37 -15.45 -7.20
N GLN A 35 8.34 -16.50 -8.03
CA GLN A 35 8.35 -16.33 -9.50
C GLN A 35 7.10 -15.60 -10.02
N SER A 36 5.92 -15.91 -9.48
CA SER A 36 4.69 -15.18 -9.81
C SER A 36 4.79 -13.68 -9.48
N ALA A 37 5.36 -13.32 -8.32
CA ALA A 37 5.60 -11.92 -7.98
C ALA A 37 6.61 -11.23 -8.91
N ILE A 38 7.68 -11.92 -9.30
CA ILE A 38 8.65 -11.40 -10.28
C ILE A 38 7.94 -11.14 -11.61
N ASP A 39 7.12 -12.06 -12.11
CA ASP A 39 6.47 -11.92 -13.42
C ASP A 39 5.38 -10.83 -13.43
N ILE A 40 4.58 -10.72 -12.37
CA ILE A 40 3.62 -9.61 -12.20
C ILE A 40 4.35 -8.26 -12.16
N THR A 41 5.49 -8.20 -11.48
CA THR A 41 6.30 -6.98 -11.37
C THR A 41 7.04 -6.68 -12.68
N ALA A 42 7.46 -7.70 -13.44
CA ALA A 42 8.10 -7.57 -14.74
C ALA A 42 7.15 -6.98 -15.78
N GLN A 43 5.90 -7.46 -15.82
CA GLN A 43 4.86 -6.88 -16.68
C GLN A 43 4.57 -5.41 -16.31
N TYR A 44 4.46 -5.11 -15.01
CA TYR A 44 4.26 -3.74 -14.54
C TYR A 44 5.39 -2.78 -14.93
N VAL A 45 6.65 -3.24 -14.84
CA VAL A 45 7.83 -2.48 -15.29
C VAL A 45 7.82 -2.31 -16.80
N TYR A 46 7.57 -3.38 -17.55
CA TYR A 46 7.56 -3.40 -19.02
C TYR A 46 6.63 -2.33 -19.62
N GLU A 47 5.39 -2.25 -19.12
CA GLU A 47 4.40 -1.23 -19.54
C GLU A 47 4.84 0.23 -19.29
N ARG A 48 5.76 0.44 -18.35
CA ARG A 48 6.22 1.76 -17.89
C ARG A 48 7.61 2.12 -18.41
N LEU A 49 8.34 1.16 -18.96
CA LEU A 49 9.71 1.28 -19.45
C LEU A 49 9.76 1.99 -20.83
N ASN A 50 9.25 3.22 -20.88
CA ASN A 50 9.29 4.05 -22.08
C ASN A 50 10.59 4.89 -22.15
N PRO A 51 11.02 5.33 -23.35
CA PRO A 51 12.27 6.07 -23.52
C PRO A 51 12.39 7.34 -22.66
N LYS A 52 11.28 8.06 -22.39
CA LYS A 52 11.32 9.28 -21.55
C LYS A 52 11.63 8.94 -20.08
N VAL A 53 11.02 7.88 -19.56
CA VAL A 53 11.28 7.38 -18.20
C VAL A 53 12.70 6.86 -18.07
N VAL A 54 13.21 6.12 -19.07
CA VAL A 54 14.60 5.64 -19.10
C VAL A 54 15.59 6.81 -19.13
N SER A 55 15.39 7.80 -20.00
CA SER A 55 16.27 8.99 -20.04
C SER A 55 16.27 9.76 -18.72
N ASN A 56 15.11 9.94 -18.08
CA ASN A 56 15.02 10.59 -16.77
C ASN A 56 15.75 9.79 -15.68
N LEU A 57 15.61 8.46 -15.68
CA LEU A 57 16.29 7.59 -14.72
C LEU A 57 17.82 7.65 -14.90
N VAL A 58 18.30 7.65 -16.15
CA VAL A 58 19.73 7.83 -16.46
C VAL A 58 20.21 9.19 -15.97
N LEU A 59 19.51 10.29 -16.30
CA LEU A 59 19.86 11.65 -15.86
C LEU A 59 19.95 11.79 -14.34
N ILE A 60 19.05 11.13 -13.59
CA ILE A 60 19.11 11.08 -12.12
C ILE A 60 20.36 10.30 -11.65
N SER A 61 20.68 9.17 -12.30
CA SER A 61 21.85 8.36 -11.93
C SER A 61 23.21 8.99 -12.29
N LEU A 62 23.26 9.93 -13.25
CA LEU A 62 24.52 10.61 -13.64
C LEU A 62 25.19 11.31 -12.43
N VAL A 63 24.41 11.83 -11.49
CA VAL A 63 24.92 12.49 -10.26
C VAL A 63 25.61 11.50 -9.30
N THR A 64 25.41 10.19 -9.50
CA THR A 64 26.00 9.12 -8.68
C THR A 64 27.16 8.39 -9.36
N LEU A 65 27.52 8.78 -10.59
CA LEU A 65 28.66 8.21 -11.31
C LEU A 65 29.97 8.93 -10.92
N PRO A 66 31.12 8.23 -10.94
CA PRO A 66 32.43 8.85 -10.78
C PRO A 66 32.81 9.69 -12.00
N ASP A 67 33.59 10.75 -11.79
CA ASP A 67 34.08 11.63 -12.85
C ASP A 67 35.03 10.92 -13.84
N GLU A 68 35.74 9.89 -13.40
CA GLU A 68 36.62 9.05 -14.22
C GLU A 68 36.08 7.62 -14.39
N MET A 69 36.27 7.07 -15.59
CA MET A 69 35.74 5.74 -15.96
C MET A 69 36.49 4.61 -15.26
N PRO A 70 35.84 3.79 -14.39
CA PRO A 70 36.53 2.75 -13.64
C PRO A 70 37.16 1.66 -14.52
N ALA A 71 38.39 1.25 -14.22
CA ALA A 71 39.12 0.24 -14.98
C ALA A 71 38.38 -1.11 -15.07
N ALA A 72 37.67 -1.51 -13.99
CA ALA A 72 36.82 -2.70 -14.01
C ALA A 72 35.73 -2.62 -15.08
N PHE A 73 35.05 -1.47 -15.19
CA PHE A 73 34.02 -1.24 -16.21
C PHE A 73 34.61 -1.25 -17.62
N GLN A 74 35.79 -0.62 -17.83
CA GLN A 74 36.49 -0.67 -19.12
C GLN A 74 36.78 -2.11 -19.56
N SER A 75 37.21 -2.97 -18.63
CA SER A 75 37.53 -4.37 -18.93
C SER A 75 36.32 -5.27 -19.22
N SER A 76 35.13 -4.91 -18.71
CA SER A 76 33.91 -5.72 -18.80
C SER A 76 32.83 -5.15 -19.72
N TYR A 77 33.07 -4.01 -20.37
CA TYR A 77 32.07 -3.34 -21.21
C TYR A 77 31.97 -4.01 -22.59
N THR A 78 30.84 -4.68 -22.82
CA THR A 78 30.48 -5.25 -24.13
C THR A 78 29.44 -4.35 -24.81
N PRO A 79 29.75 -3.72 -25.96
CA PRO A 79 28.78 -2.89 -26.69
C PRO A 79 27.53 -3.67 -27.13
N ILE A 80 26.36 -3.08 -26.95
CA ILE A 80 25.08 -3.69 -27.35
C ILE A 80 24.78 -3.31 -28.80
N ALA A 81 24.94 -4.27 -29.73
CA ALA A 81 24.80 -4.03 -31.16
C ALA A 81 23.37 -3.67 -31.63
N ALA A 82 22.33 -4.08 -30.90
CA ALA A 82 20.93 -3.83 -31.25
C ALA A 82 20.09 -3.49 -30.00
N ALA A 83 20.24 -2.25 -29.52
CA ALA A 83 19.50 -1.76 -28.37
C ALA A 83 18.02 -1.47 -28.70
N GLY A 84 17.11 -1.77 -27.77
CA GLY A 84 15.68 -1.44 -27.86
C GLY A 84 14.80 -2.50 -28.52
N THR A 85 15.30 -3.72 -28.76
CA THR A 85 14.45 -4.83 -29.23
C THR A 85 13.46 -5.26 -28.14
N GLU A 86 12.25 -5.68 -28.52
CA GLU A 86 11.21 -6.05 -27.56
C GLU A 86 11.66 -7.15 -26.57
N SER A 87 12.41 -8.14 -27.08
CA SER A 87 13.01 -9.20 -26.26
C SER A 87 13.96 -8.64 -25.19
N GLN A 88 14.82 -7.69 -25.55
CA GLN A 88 15.72 -7.02 -24.62
C GLN A 88 14.96 -6.19 -23.58
N ILE A 89 13.90 -5.47 -23.99
CA ILE A 89 13.06 -4.68 -23.08
C ILE A 89 12.36 -5.59 -22.07
N ARG A 90 11.82 -6.74 -22.49
CA ARG A 90 11.25 -7.75 -21.58
C ARG A 90 12.31 -8.34 -20.63
N HIS A 91 13.51 -8.67 -21.13
CA HIS A 91 14.60 -9.19 -20.31
C HIS A 91 15.03 -8.19 -19.23
N LEU A 92 15.25 -6.92 -19.62
CA LEU A 92 15.57 -5.83 -18.69
C LEU A 92 14.45 -5.59 -17.67
N SER A 93 13.19 -5.66 -18.10
CA SER A 93 12.03 -5.52 -17.21
C SER A 93 11.99 -6.64 -16.16
N ARG A 94 12.34 -7.88 -16.54
CA ARG A 94 12.47 -9.01 -15.60
C ARG A 94 13.65 -8.84 -14.65
N MET A 95 14.81 -8.38 -15.13
CA MET A 95 15.96 -8.06 -14.26
C MET A 95 15.61 -7.01 -13.20
N ILE A 96 14.97 -5.91 -13.62
CA ILE A 96 14.50 -4.85 -12.71
C ILE A 96 13.47 -5.42 -11.72
N ALA A 97 12.52 -6.23 -12.19
CA ALA A 97 11.51 -6.84 -11.33
C ALA A 97 12.08 -7.81 -10.29
N THR A 98 13.11 -8.60 -10.64
CA THR A 98 13.84 -9.43 -9.67
C THR A 98 14.50 -8.56 -8.60
N GLN A 99 15.17 -7.46 -8.98
CA GLN A 99 15.78 -6.54 -8.01
C GLN A 99 14.74 -5.85 -7.11
N LEU A 100 13.62 -5.39 -7.68
CA LEU A 100 12.52 -4.80 -6.91
C LEU A 100 11.91 -5.83 -5.94
N THR A 101 11.64 -7.05 -6.40
CA THR A 101 11.08 -8.15 -5.58
C THR A 101 12.02 -8.52 -4.43
N ASN A 102 13.33 -8.54 -4.67
CA ASN A 102 14.36 -8.78 -3.65
C ASN A 102 14.45 -7.66 -2.59
N GLN A 103 14.08 -6.43 -2.96
CA GLN A 103 13.93 -5.29 -2.03
C GLN A 103 12.51 -5.20 -1.42
N GLU A 104 11.69 -6.23 -1.62
CA GLU A 104 10.27 -6.31 -1.27
C GLU A 104 9.37 -5.18 -1.81
N LEU A 105 9.71 -4.66 -3.00
CA LEU A 105 8.98 -3.62 -3.72
C LEU A 105 8.25 -4.18 -4.95
N GLY A 106 7.09 -3.59 -5.27
CA GLY A 106 6.37 -3.84 -6.51
C GLY A 106 5.06 -4.64 -6.34
N PRO A 107 4.17 -4.58 -7.35
CA PRO A 107 2.80 -5.08 -7.24
C PRO A 107 2.70 -6.61 -7.07
N GLY A 108 3.72 -7.37 -7.48
CA GLY A 108 3.79 -8.80 -7.21
C GLY A 108 3.94 -9.10 -5.71
N VAL A 109 4.83 -8.37 -5.03
CA VAL A 109 5.04 -8.52 -3.58
C VAL A 109 3.78 -8.12 -2.80
N ASP A 110 3.12 -7.04 -3.21
CA ASP A 110 1.91 -6.55 -2.56
C ASP A 110 0.73 -7.53 -2.71
N LYS A 111 0.60 -8.21 -3.86
CA LYS A 111 -0.37 -9.30 -4.04
C LYS A 111 -0.10 -10.47 -3.09
N ILE A 112 1.15 -10.96 -3.00
CA ILE A 112 1.50 -12.03 -2.05
C ILE A 112 1.18 -11.63 -0.61
N ARG A 113 1.55 -10.40 -0.21
CA ARG A 113 1.25 -9.87 1.13
C ARG A 113 -0.26 -9.82 1.40
N LEU A 114 -1.05 -9.43 0.39
CA LEU A 114 -2.51 -9.37 0.48
C LEU A 114 -3.15 -10.76 0.55
N GLU A 115 -2.73 -11.70 -0.31
CA GLU A 115 -3.20 -13.09 -0.30
C GLU A 115 -2.89 -13.79 1.02
N LYS A 116 -1.64 -13.68 1.52
CA LYS A 116 -1.25 -14.22 2.83
C LYS A 116 -2.09 -13.62 3.97
N ARG A 117 -2.45 -12.33 3.89
CA ARG A 117 -3.38 -11.68 4.85
C ARG A 117 -4.81 -12.21 4.74
N GLN A 118 -5.34 -12.36 3.53
CA GLN A 118 -6.69 -12.90 3.30
C GLN A 118 -6.80 -14.35 3.78
N GLN A 119 -5.80 -15.20 3.47
CA GLN A 119 -5.73 -16.58 3.96
C GLN A 119 -5.68 -16.64 5.50
N PHE A 120 -4.98 -15.71 6.15
CA PHE A 120 -4.95 -15.61 7.61
C PHE A 120 -6.33 -15.24 8.20
N ILE A 121 -7.02 -14.25 7.61
CA ILE A 121 -8.37 -13.84 8.03
C ILE A 121 -9.37 -15.00 7.81
N ALA A 122 -9.34 -15.65 6.65
CA ALA A 122 -10.21 -16.79 6.34
C ALA A 122 -9.98 -17.96 7.32
N ARG A 123 -8.72 -18.27 7.68
CA ARG A 123 -8.40 -19.27 8.70
C ARG A 123 -8.85 -18.88 10.10
N GLN A 124 -8.93 -17.59 10.44
CA GLN A 124 -9.51 -17.14 11.71
C GLN A 124 -11.04 -17.22 11.70
N ALA A 125 -11.70 -16.81 10.62
CA ALA A 125 -13.14 -16.94 10.45
C ALA A 125 -13.59 -18.40 10.55
N ALA A 126 -12.94 -19.31 9.79
CA ALA A 126 -13.22 -20.74 9.84
C ALA A 126 -13.03 -21.35 11.25
N ARG A 127 -12.07 -20.88 12.05
CA ARG A 127 -11.91 -21.29 13.46
C ARG A 127 -13.05 -20.80 14.35
N ILE A 128 -13.57 -19.60 14.11
CA ILE A 128 -14.74 -19.05 14.83
C ILE A 128 -16.02 -19.83 14.44
N GLU A 129 -16.12 -20.25 13.18
CA GLU A 129 -17.20 -21.09 12.63
C GLU A 129 -17.08 -22.58 13.02
N GLY A 130 -16.11 -22.95 13.85
CA GLY A 130 -15.98 -24.30 14.43
C GLY A 130 -15.17 -25.31 13.61
N ALA A 131 -14.51 -24.90 12.53
CA ALA A 131 -13.65 -25.79 11.75
C ALA A 131 -12.36 -26.16 12.50
N ILE A 132 -12.10 -27.47 12.63
CA ILE A 132 -10.90 -28.02 13.27
C ILE A 132 -9.71 -27.88 12.31
N ILE A 133 -8.94 -26.80 12.47
CA ILE A 133 -7.74 -26.53 11.65
C ILE A 133 -6.48 -26.82 12.47
N PRO A 134 -5.56 -27.68 11.99
CA PRO A 134 -4.33 -28.03 12.72
C PRO A 134 -3.44 -26.81 13.04
N PRO A 135 -2.56 -26.91 14.05
CA PRO A 135 -1.70 -25.80 14.46
C PRO A 135 -0.65 -25.46 13.40
N THR A 136 -0.60 -24.19 13.00
CA THR A 136 0.43 -23.68 12.09
C THR A 136 1.80 -23.70 12.79
N PRO A 137 2.88 -24.23 12.18
CA PRO A 137 4.22 -24.12 12.75
C PRO A 137 4.66 -22.65 12.88
N MET A 138 5.39 -22.37 13.97
CA MET A 138 5.73 -21.00 14.37
C MET A 138 6.97 -20.50 13.61
N TYR A 139 6.76 -19.74 12.54
CA TYR A 139 7.86 -19.12 11.78
C TYR A 139 8.41 -17.91 12.53
N GLN A 140 9.66 -17.99 13.00
CA GLN A 140 10.40 -16.84 13.51
C GLN A 140 10.86 -15.97 12.34
N PHE A 141 10.61 -14.65 12.43
CA PHE A 141 11.25 -13.70 11.53
C PHE A 141 12.78 -13.80 11.68
N ALA A 142 13.49 -14.03 10.58
CA ALA A 142 14.94 -14.07 10.56
C ALA A 142 15.51 -12.66 10.79
N ALA A 143 15.82 -12.35 12.05
CA ALA A 143 16.70 -11.24 12.37
C ALA A 143 18.10 -11.52 11.79
N THR A 144 18.72 -10.50 11.21
CA THR A 144 20.00 -10.55 10.51
C THR A 144 21.07 -11.30 11.31
N ARG A 145 21.62 -12.38 10.74
CA ARG A 145 22.79 -13.07 11.28
C ARG A 145 24.06 -12.33 10.86
N GLU A 146 24.71 -11.65 11.80
CA GLU A 146 26.16 -11.41 11.69
C GLU A 146 26.94 -12.68 12.10
N PRO A 147 28.11 -12.95 11.51
CA PRO A 147 28.90 -14.14 11.80
C PRO A 147 29.71 -14.00 13.11
N SER A 148 29.51 -14.92 14.05
CA SER A 148 30.20 -14.92 15.35
C SER A 148 31.55 -15.66 15.34
N PRO A 149 32.57 -15.26 16.12
CA PRO A 149 33.86 -15.96 16.27
C PRO A 149 33.78 -17.28 17.07
N PRO A 150 34.87 -18.10 17.10
CA PRO A 150 34.89 -19.44 17.70
C PRO A 150 34.81 -19.47 19.25
N PRO A 151 34.54 -20.64 19.87
CA PRO A 151 33.86 -20.73 21.15
C PRO A 151 34.74 -20.48 22.38
N ARG A 152 34.10 -20.04 23.48
CA ARG A 152 34.64 -20.07 24.84
C ARG A 152 33.78 -20.98 25.73
N PRO A 153 34.31 -21.50 26.86
CA PRO A 153 33.69 -22.59 27.60
C PRO A 153 32.35 -22.25 28.24
N GLU A 154 31.56 -23.28 28.47
CA GLU A 154 30.18 -23.21 28.96
C GLU A 154 30.08 -22.55 30.35
N PHE A 155 29.26 -21.52 30.46
CA PHE A 155 28.80 -20.98 31.74
C PHE A 155 27.33 -21.35 31.91
N ILE A 156 27.03 -22.25 32.85
CA ILE A 156 25.67 -22.70 33.12
C ILE A 156 24.88 -21.53 33.73
N PRO A 157 23.81 -21.00 33.10
CA PRO A 157 23.02 -19.95 33.68
C PRO A 157 22.20 -20.50 34.86
N PRO A 158 22.01 -19.72 35.94
CA PRO A 158 21.17 -20.14 37.05
C PRO A 158 19.71 -20.30 36.59
N SER A 159 19.03 -21.32 37.13
CA SER A 159 17.63 -21.62 36.79
C SER A 159 16.74 -20.39 37.01
N ALA A 160 16.24 -19.82 35.91
CA ALA A 160 15.39 -18.64 35.96
C ALA A 160 14.05 -18.98 36.61
N ILE A 161 13.79 -18.40 37.79
CA ILE A 161 12.48 -18.48 38.44
C ILE A 161 11.43 -17.95 37.48
N ARG A 162 10.51 -18.81 37.01
CA ARG A 162 9.38 -18.45 36.16
C ARG A 162 8.47 -17.47 36.91
N THR A 163 8.71 -16.18 36.75
CA THR A 163 7.73 -15.15 37.12
C THR A 163 6.47 -15.39 36.28
N LYS A 164 5.33 -15.58 36.96
CA LYS A 164 4.05 -15.84 36.30
C LYS A 164 3.78 -14.71 35.30
N ALA A 165 3.72 -15.05 34.01
CA ALA A 165 3.44 -14.08 32.96
C ALA A 165 2.11 -13.38 33.27
N LYS A 166 2.14 -12.06 33.45
CA LYS A 166 0.91 -11.28 33.68
C LYS A 166 0.01 -11.48 32.48
N THR A 167 -1.22 -11.97 32.72
CA THR A 167 -2.25 -12.10 31.68
C THR A 167 -2.43 -10.76 30.98
N LYS A 168 -2.43 -10.76 29.64
CA LYS A 168 -2.77 -9.57 28.86
C LYS A 168 -4.19 -9.15 29.26
N VAL A 169 -4.32 -8.00 29.93
CA VAL A 169 -5.61 -7.39 30.18
C VAL A 169 -6.20 -6.99 28.83
N GLN A 170 -7.23 -7.69 28.38
CA GLN A 170 -7.94 -7.37 27.16
C GLN A 170 -8.75 -6.09 27.39
N PHE A 171 -8.18 -4.95 27.01
CA PHE A 171 -8.85 -3.66 27.10
C PHE A 171 -9.99 -3.63 26.07
N GLY A 172 -11.20 -3.93 26.52
CA GLY A 172 -12.41 -3.82 25.72
C GLY A 172 -12.73 -2.35 25.47
N LEU A 173 -12.21 -1.78 24.39
CA LEU A 173 -12.39 -0.36 24.06
C LEU A 173 -13.88 0.03 24.14
N LEU A 174 -14.75 -0.75 23.50
CA LEU A 174 -16.21 -0.56 23.46
C LEU A 174 -16.90 -0.66 24.84
N SER A 175 -16.35 -1.40 25.81
CA SER A 175 -16.94 -1.49 27.16
C SER A 175 -16.45 -0.40 28.12
N VAL A 176 -15.37 0.32 27.75
CA VAL A 176 -14.80 1.42 28.53
C VAL A 176 -15.20 2.80 27.95
N THR A 177 -15.40 2.91 26.64
CA THR A 177 -15.86 4.15 26.00
C THR A 177 -17.37 4.32 26.11
N LYS A 178 -17.81 5.48 26.58
CA LYS A 178 -19.21 5.92 26.47
C LYS A 178 -19.41 6.68 25.16
N GLU A 179 -20.57 6.50 24.54
CA GLU A 179 -20.97 7.30 23.37
C GLU A 179 -21.02 8.79 23.74
N LEU A 180 -20.49 9.62 22.84
CA LEU A 180 -20.38 11.05 23.05
C LEU A 180 -21.68 11.73 22.62
N LYS A 181 -22.24 12.59 23.48
CA LYS A 181 -23.46 13.35 23.15
C LYS A 181 -23.18 14.30 21.98
N ASN A 182 -24.09 14.44 21.03
CA ASN A 182 -23.91 15.26 19.81
C ASN A 182 -23.34 16.66 20.09
N LYS A 183 -23.92 17.42 21.04
CA LYS A 183 -23.41 18.74 21.46
C LYS A 183 -21.96 18.75 21.98
N GLN A 184 -21.49 17.64 22.56
CA GLN A 184 -20.11 17.49 22.99
C GLN A 184 -19.20 17.11 21.82
N ALA A 185 -19.70 16.32 20.85
CA ALA A 185 -19.00 16.00 19.61
C ALA A 185 -18.81 17.25 18.74
N GLU A 186 -19.87 18.04 18.51
CA GLU A 186 -19.84 19.37 17.88
C GLU A 186 -18.82 20.29 18.56
N GLY A 187 -18.81 20.31 19.90
CA GLY A 187 -17.82 21.03 20.69
C GLY A 187 -16.38 20.60 20.39
N LEU A 188 -16.09 19.29 20.33
CA LEU A 188 -14.75 18.79 19.99
C LEU A 188 -14.38 19.10 18.53
N ILE A 189 -15.32 18.97 17.59
CA ILE A 189 -15.19 19.31 16.17
C ILE A 189 -14.75 20.77 16.00
N LEU A 190 -15.42 21.71 16.68
CA LEU A 190 -15.06 23.13 16.68
C LEU A 190 -13.64 23.40 17.27
N HIS A 191 -13.26 22.69 18.34
CA HIS A 191 -11.90 22.80 18.88
C HIS A 191 -10.84 22.23 17.92
N VAL A 192 -11.14 21.15 17.20
CA VAL A 192 -10.26 20.60 16.16
C VAL A 192 -10.11 21.61 15.02
N PHE A 193 -11.20 22.21 14.53
CA PHE A 193 -11.18 23.22 13.48
C PHE A 193 -10.32 24.43 13.85
N ARG A 194 -10.56 25.03 15.03
CA ARG A 194 -9.73 26.13 15.58
C ARG A 194 -8.25 25.73 15.74
N ARG A 195 -7.97 24.49 16.15
CA ARG A 195 -6.58 23.99 16.24
C ARG A 195 -5.93 23.88 14.86
N ILE A 196 -6.66 23.52 13.81
CA ILE A 196 -6.14 23.48 12.44
C ILE A 196 -5.85 24.90 11.94
N LEU A 197 -6.75 25.87 12.18
CA LEU A 197 -6.53 27.29 11.86
C LEU A 197 -5.25 27.83 12.52
N ALA A 198 -5.12 27.65 13.84
CA ALA A 198 -3.99 28.18 14.62
C ALA A 198 -2.60 27.61 14.22
N ASN A 199 -2.54 26.48 13.52
CA ASN A 199 -1.28 25.81 13.15
C ASN A 199 -0.77 26.15 11.74
N GLU A 200 -1.37 27.11 11.03
CA GLU A 200 -0.99 27.53 9.66
C GLU A 200 0.52 27.71 9.47
N LYS A 201 1.17 28.55 10.28
CA LYS A 201 2.61 28.85 10.15
C LYS A 201 3.49 27.60 10.28
N ARG A 202 3.10 26.68 11.17
CA ARG A 202 3.79 25.38 11.35
C ARG A 202 3.51 24.43 10.19
N ALA A 203 2.28 24.40 9.66
CA ALA A 203 1.93 23.59 8.50
C ALA A 203 2.70 24.04 7.24
N VAL A 204 2.81 25.35 7.01
CA VAL A 204 3.61 25.93 5.90
C VAL A 204 5.09 25.59 6.07
N GLN A 205 5.68 25.81 7.26
CA GLN A 205 7.08 25.48 7.54
C GLN A 205 7.39 23.97 7.38
N GLY A 206 6.43 23.10 7.70
CA GLY A 206 6.53 21.65 7.50
C GLY A 206 6.16 21.15 6.10
N GLY A 207 5.96 22.03 5.11
CA GLY A 207 5.58 21.66 3.74
C GLY A 207 4.13 21.16 3.57
N ALA A 208 3.33 21.17 4.63
CA ALA A 208 1.96 20.66 4.66
C ALA A 208 0.88 21.76 4.49
N GLY A 209 1.26 23.00 4.19
CA GLY A 209 0.34 24.15 4.08
C GLY A 209 -0.84 23.93 3.14
N ILE A 210 -0.59 23.39 1.92
CA ILE A 210 -1.65 23.09 0.94
C ILE A 210 -2.62 22.02 1.48
N ALA A 211 -2.12 21.03 2.23
CA ALA A 211 -2.96 19.99 2.84
C ALA A 211 -3.83 20.56 3.97
N GLN A 212 -3.28 21.47 4.79
CA GLN A 212 -4.01 22.18 5.83
C GLN A 212 -5.11 23.10 5.23
N GLN A 213 -4.80 23.87 4.18
CA GLN A 213 -5.79 24.69 3.46
C GLN A 213 -6.93 23.84 2.88
N LYS A 214 -6.61 22.74 2.20
CA LYS A 214 -7.63 21.80 1.68
C LYS A 214 -8.48 21.17 2.78
N LEU A 215 -7.88 20.89 3.95
CA LEU A 215 -8.62 20.35 5.10
C LEU A 215 -9.61 21.38 5.64
N LEU A 216 -9.19 22.64 5.81
CA LEU A 216 -10.07 23.73 6.26
C LEU A 216 -11.26 23.96 5.32
N VAL A 217 -10.99 24.05 4.01
CA VAL A 217 -12.03 24.24 2.99
C VAL A 217 -13.01 23.08 2.97
N ARG A 218 -12.52 21.83 2.99
CA ARG A 218 -13.41 20.64 3.04
C ARG A 218 -14.17 20.51 4.36
N PHE A 219 -13.63 21.03 5.46
CA PHE A 219 -14.37 21.11 6.71
C PHE A 219 -15.62 21.96 6.51
N VAL A 220 -15.43 23.22 6.08
CA VAL A 220 -16.53 24.18 5.91
C VAL A 220 -17.53 23.75 4.83
N THR A 221 -17.09 23.11 3.74
CA THR A 221 -17.96 22.84 2.58
C THR A 221 -18.47 21.41 2.45
N ARG A 222 -17.96 20.42 3.20
CA ARG A 222 -18.33 18.99 3.03
C ARG A 222 -18.61 18.23 4.33
N PHE A 223 -18.25 18.76 5.49
CA PHE A 223 -18.74 18.19 6.75
C PHE A 223 -20.14 18.75 7.04
N GLU A 224 -21.06 17.86 7.39
CA GLU A 224 -22.42 18.22 7.78
C GLU A 224 -22.40 18.82 9.19
N HIS A 225 -22.69 20.12 9.30
CA HIS A 225 -22.66 20.88 10.56
C HIS A 225 -24.05 21.37 11.00
N GLY A 226 -25.11 20.87 10.38
CA GLY A 226 -26.45 21.48 10.45
C GLY A 226 -26.48 22.87 9.81
N GLU A 227 -27.46 23.70 10.19
CA GLU A 227 -27.62 25.07 9.66
C GLU A 227 -26.67 26.11 10.30
N ASP A 228 -25.65 25.67 11.06
CA ASP A 228 -24.85 26.53 11.93
C ASP A 228 -23.60 27.10 11.22
N THR A 229 -23.71 28.33 10.70
CA THR A 229 -22.68 29.01 9.86
C THR A 229 -21.37 29.39 10.56
N ARG A 230 -21.08 28.80 11.73
CA ARG A 230 -19.95 29.19 12.59
C ARG A 230 -18.59 28.86 11.98
N TYR A 231 -18.52 27.86 11.12
CA TYR A 231 -17.26 27.40 10.52
C TYR A 231 -16.87 28.30 9.35
N GLU A 232 -17.85 28.73 8.55
CA GLU A 232 -17.77 29.79 7.56
C GLU A 232 -17.33 31.11 8.20
N ASP A 233 -17.97 31.52 9.30
CA ASP A 233 -17.66 32.77 10.00
C ASP A 233 -16.23 32.78 10.57
N GLU A 234 -15.79 31.69 11.19
CA GLU A 234 -14.42 31.53 11.70
C GLU A 234 -13.38 31.52 10.56
N LEU A 235 -13.65 30.79 9.45
CA LEU A 235 -12.76 30.77 8.29
C LEU A 235 -12.69 32.14 7.60
N LEU A 236 -13.82 32.82 7.45
CA LEU A 236 -13.92 34.15 6.86
C LEU A 236 -13.14 35.18 7.69
N ARG A 237 -13.34 35.21 9.01
CA ARG A 237 -12.58 36.08 9.93
C ARG A 237 -11.08 35.80 9.85
N PHE A 238 -10.69 34.52 9.82
CA PHE A 238 -9.29 34.11 9.68
C PHE A 238 -8.67 34.59 8.36
N ILE A 239 -9.36 34.44 7.23
CA ILE A 239 -8.90 34.93 5.92
C ILE A 239 -8.77 36.46 5.94
N VAL A 240 -9.80 37.18 6.42
CA VAL A 240 -9.83 38.65 6.46
C VAL A 240 -8.71 39.23 7.34
N GLN A 241 -8.36 38.58 8.46
CA GLN A 241 -7.31 39.04 9.37
C GLN A 241 -5.93 39.17 8.70
N GLU A 242 -5.61 38.31 7.72
CA GLU A 242 -4.37 38.40 6.93
C GLU A 242 -4.66 38.24 5.43
N GLN A 243 -5.58 39.05 4.90
CA GLN A 243 -6.07 38.97 3.51
C GLN A 243 -4.96 38.74 2.48
N LYS A 244 -3.84 39.48 2.57
CA LYS A 244 -2.76 39.43 1.56
C LYS A 244 -2.09 38.06 1.49
N SER A 245 -1.79 37.42 2.63
CA SER A 245 -1.14 36.10 2.69
C SER A 245 -2.13 34.94 2.50
N ARG A 246 -3.43 35.16 2.77
CA ARG A 246 -4.48 34.13 2.71
C ARG A 246 -5.34 34.18 1.44
N THR A 247 -4.95 34.97 0.43
CA THR A 247 -5.65 35.05 -0.87
C THR A 247 -5.86 33.67 -1.51
N ASP A 248 -4.84 32.81 -1.51
CA ASP A 248 -4.93 31.47 -2.11
C ASP A 248 -5.93 30.58 -1.38
N LEU A 249 -6.06 30.70 -0.04
CA LEU A 249 -7.05 29.97 0.75
C LEU A 249 -8.48 30.43 0.41
N ALA A 250 -8.69 31.74 0.20
CA ALA A 250 -9.97 32.27 -0.26
C ALA A 250 -10.34 31.76 -1.66
N LEU A 251 -9.38 31.75 -2.60
CA LEU A 251 -9.56 31.21 -3.94
C LEU A 251 -9.84 29.70 -3.90
N PHE A 252 -9.15 28.92 -3.05
CA PHE A 252 -9.44 27.50 -2.82
C PHE A 252 -10.87 27.28 -2.32
N TRP A 253 -11.35 28.11 -1.39
CA TRP A 253 -12.72 28.00 -0.87
C TRP A 253 -13.77 28.28 -1.95
N ILE A 254 -13.61 29.38 -2.70
CA ILE A 254 -14.50 29.75 -3.81
C ILE A 254 -14.48 28.67 -4.91
N ALA A 255 -13.30 28.14 -5.25
CA ALA A 255 -13.16 27.09 -6.25
C ALA A 255 -13.85 25.78 -5.84
N GLU A 256 -13.78 25.37 -4.56
CA GLU A 256 -14.49 24.19 -4.06
C GLU A 256 -16.02 24.40 -4.08
N LEU A 257 -16.51 25.57 -3.68
CA LEU A 257 -17.95 25.93 -3.77
C LEU A 257 -18.43 25.93 -5.23
N TYR A 258 -17.65 26.47 -6.15
CA TYR A 258 -17.96 26.44 -7.59
C TYR A 258 -17.94 25.02 -8.16
N ALA A 259 -17.01 24.17 -7.73
CA ALA A 259 -16.96 22.76 -8.12
C ALA A 259 -18.17 21.96 -7.58
N GLN A 260 -18.63 22.27 -6.36
CA GLN A 260 -19.88 21.71 -5.82
C GLN A 260 -21.08 22.10 -6.67
N PHE A 261 -21.21 23.40 -6.98
CA PHE A 261 -22.28 23.93 -7.81
C PHE A 261 -22.30 23.27 -9.20
N LEU A 262 -21.15 23.19 -9.89
CA LEU A 262 -21.05 22.49 -11.18
C LEU A 262 -21.38 21.00 -11.08
N GLY A 263 -20.95 20.31 -10.03
CA GLY A 263 -21.27 18.91 -9.80
C GLY A 263 -22.78 18.67 -9.61
N LEU A 264 -23.43 19.55 -8.84
CA LEU A 264 -24.88 19.55 -8.65
C LEU A 264 -25.61 19.76 -9.99
N PHE A 265 -25.18 20.75 -10.77
CA PHE A 265 -25.73 21.03 -12.11
C PHE A 265 -25.58 19.84 -13.06
N HIS A 266 -24.41 19.21 -13.10
CA HIS A 266 -24.18 18.05 -13.97
C HIS A 266 -25.07 16.87 -13.58
N LYS A 267 -25.28 16.63 -12.27
CA LYS A 267 -26.21 15.60 -11.78
C LYS A 267 -27.66 15.92 -12.19
N ILE A 268 -28.13 17.14 -11.94
CA ILE A 268 -29.49 17.58 -12.32
C ILE A 268 -29.73 17.45 -13.84
N LEU A 269 -28.75 17.82 -14.67
CA LEU A 269 -28.85 17.73 -16.13
C LEU A 269 -28.80 16.29 -16.67
N LEU A 270 -28.22 15.34 -15.94
CA LEU A 270 -28.24 13.92 -16.29
C LEU A 270 -29.53 13.22 -15.83
N GLU A 271 -30.10 13.64 -14.70
CA GLU A 271 -31.34 13.09 -14.15
C GLU A 271 -32.61 13.69 -14.81
N ALA A 272 -32.52 14.88 -15.42
CA ALA A 272 -33.62 15.53 -16.16
C ALA A 272 -33.35 15.58 -17.68
N PRO A 273 -33.71 14.53 -18.46
CA PRO A 273 -33.36 14.43 -19.89
C PRO A 273 -34.06 15.43 -20.83
N LEU A 274 -34.99 16.25 -20.32
CA LEU A 274 -35.66 17.31 -21.07
C LEU A 274 -35.79 18.57 -20.22
N LEU A 275 -35.28 19.69 -20.72
CA LEU A 275 -35.25 21.00 -20.04
C LEU A 275 -36.65 21.66 -20.06
N THR A 276 -37.56 21.13 -19.23
CA THR A 276 -38.91 21.66 -19.06
C THR A 276 -38.92 22.94 -18.19
N PRO A 277 -39.97 23.79 -18.27
CA PRO A 277 -40.10 24.95 -17.38
C PRO A 277 -40.05 24.57 -15.89
N GLN A 278 -40.53 23.36 -15.54
CA GLN A 278 -40.49 22.83 -14.18
C GLN A 278 -39.08 22.42 -13.75
N SER A 279 -38.25 21.90 -14.67
CA SER A 279 -36.82 21.67 -14.39
C SER A 279 -36.04 22.98 -14.17
N LEU A 280 -36.46 24.08 -14.81
CA LEU A 280 -35.88 25.41 -14.57
C LEU A 280 -36.30 26.00 -13.22
N GLU A 281 -37.54 25.76 -12.78
CA GLU A 281 -37.99 26.09 -11.41
C GLU A 281 -37.27 25.24 -10.36
N TRP A 282 -37.05 23.94 -10.59
CA TRP A 282 -36.23 23.10 -9.71
C TRP A 282 -34.77 23.53 -9.66
N LEU A 283 -34.17 23.84 -10.81
CA LEU A 283 -32.79 24.33 -10.87
C LEU A 283 -32.66 25.70 -10.19
N ARG A 284 -33.64 26.60 -10.38
CA ARG A 284 -33.73 27.87 -9.64
C ARG A 284 -33.85 27.65 -8.13
N THR A 285 -34.67 26.69 -7.70
CA THR A 285 -34.86 26.35 -6.28
C THR A 285 -33.57 25.78 -5.69
N ALA A 286 -32.95 24.79 -6.34
CA ALA A 286 -31.68 24.18 -5.91
C ALA A 286 -30.46 25.14 -5.95
N CYS A 287 -30.54 26.23 -6.73
CA CYS A 287 -29.53 27.29 -6.71
C CYS A 287 -29.72 28.33 -5.60
N LEU A 288 -30.94 28.46 -5.07
CA LEU A 288 -31.31 29.46 -4.06
C LEU A 288 -31.42 28.85 -2.66
N ASP A 289 -31.77 27.56 -2.58
CA ASP A 289 -31.80 26.79 -1.35
C ASP A 289 -30.39 26.34 -0.98
N ARG A 290 -29.94 26.67 0.23
CA ARG A 290 -28.62 26.24 0.74
C ARG A 290 -28.64 24.80 1.25
N VAL A 291 -29.81 24.17 1.37
CA VAL A 291 -29.98 22.88 2.05
C VAL A 291 -30.94 21.96 1.29
N SER A 292 -30.44 21.19 0.33
CA SER A 292 -31.19 20.05 -0.20
C SER A 292 -30.30 18.86 -0.62
N ASP A 293 -29.73 18.20 0.39
CA ASP A 293 -29.32 16.78 0.30
C ASP A 293 -30.54 15.82 0.31
N LYS A 294 -31.66 16.28 -0.29
CA LYS A 294 -32.95 15.59 -0.36
C LYS A 294 -33.41 15.48 -1.80
N PHE A 295 -32.82 14.53 -2.50
CA PHE A 295 -33.50 13.79 -3.55
C PHE A 295 -33.79 12.37 -3.04
N PRO A 296 -34.96 11.79 -3.38
CA PRO A 296 -35.31 10.42 -2.99
C PRO A 296 -34.46 9.36 -3.71
#